data_AF-A0A4R5VNQ2-F1
#
_entry.id   AF-A0A4R5VNQ2-F1
#
_cell.length_a   1.000
_cell.length_b   1.000
_cell.length_c   1.000
_cell.angle_alpha   90.00
_cell.angle_beta   90.00
_cell.angle_gamma   90.00
#
_symmetry.space_group_name_H-M   'P 1'
#
loop_
_entity.id
_entity.type
_entity.pdbx_description
1 polymer ?
#
loop_
_entity_poly.entity_id
_entity_poly.type
_entity_poly.pdbx_seq_one_letter_code
_entity_poly.pdbx_strand_id
1 'polypeptide(L)'
;MRLEYRLDDQDLNYPALWSYQDIPITETVARMTCDFFVKEGRTYAVTATAMDPDGMAVLYVKKEDYVNEGTEQSYSYIGFEIRELNPSGTKLLDSKELWGHEEVLSSLHSDFIYIQTDGMFLEFALDSREIDEDRKCYIYYGNFTGKSR
;
A
#
# COMPACT_ATOMS: atom_id res chain seq x y z
N MET A 1 -15.14 9.09 -6.60
CA MET A 1 -15.34 8.97 -5.14
C MET A 1 -14.56 10.08 -4.46
N ARG A 2 -14.87 10.35 -3.18
CA ARG A 2 -14.04 11.21 -2.32
C ARG A 2 -13.24 10.34 -1.36
N LEU A 3 -11.99 10.71 -1.10
CA LEU A 3 -11.13 10.05 -0.13
C LEU A 3 -10.39 11.10 0.72
N GLU A 4 -10.30 10.88 2.02
CA GLU A 4 -9.48 11.68 2.93
C GLU A 4 -8.54 10.82 3.76
N TYR A 5 -7.31 11.30 3.92
CA TYR A 5 -6.43 10.85 4.99
C TYR A 5 -6.52 11.84 6.14
N ARG A 6 -6.78 11.34 7.36
CA ARG A 6 -6.87 12.14 8.58
C ARG A 6 -5.86 11.65 9.59
N LEU A 7 -5.26 12.55 10.35
CA LEU A 7 -4.41 12.16 11.47
C LEU A 7 -5.27 11.49 12.53
N ASP A 8 -4.85 10.32 13.02
CA ASP A 8 -5.48 9.63 14.14
C ASP A 8 -5.08 10.29 15.46
N ASP A 9 -5.61 11.50 15.64
CA ASP A 9 -5.43 12.34 16.80
C ASP A 9 -6.81 12.84 17.25
N GLN A 10 -7.35 12.18 18.28
CA GLN A 10 -8.66 12.49 18.84
C GLN A 10 -8.69 13.87 19.52
N ASP A 11 -7.58 14.30 20.12
CA ASP A 11 -7.50 15.58 20.84
C ASP A 11 -7.57 16.77 19.86
N LEU A 12 -7.07 16.58 18.64
CA LEU A 12 -7.15 17.54 17.54
C LEU A 12 -8.37 17.34 16.62
N ASN A 13 -9.32 16.49 17.01
CA ASN A 13 -10.51 16.17 16.23
C ASN A 13 -10.19 15.66 14.81
N TYR A 14 -9.24 14.73 14.72
CA TYR A 14 -8.85 14.02 13.50
C TYR A 14 -8.58 14.94 12.30
N PRO A 15 -7.56 15.82 12.37
CA PRO A 15 -7.33 16.82 11.34
C PRO A 15 -7.07 16.18 9.97
N ALA A 16 -7.72 16.70 8.93
CA ALA A 16 -7.49 16.26 7.56
C ALA A 16 -6.07 16.61 7.11
N LEU A 17 -5.36 15.62 6.59
CA LEU A 17 -4.02 15.77 6.04
C LEU A 17 -4.08 15.93 4.51
N TRP A 18 -4.84 15.06 3.84
CA TRP A 18 -5.00 15.09 2.38
C TRP A 18 -6.42 14.72 1.98
N SER A 19 -6.92 15.37 0.92
CA SER A 19 -8.27 15.19 0.41
C SER A 19 -8.25 15.06 -1.12
N TYR A 20 -8.96 14.06 -1.62
CA TYR A 20 -9.06 13.70 -3.04
C TYR A 20 -10.53 13.74 -3.43
N GLN A 21 -10.91 14.67 -4.31
CA GLN A 21 -12.33 14.93 -4.63
C GLN A 21 -12.90 14.00 -5.70
N ASP A 22 -12.07 13.57 -6.65
CA ASP A 22 -12.47 12.77 -7.81
C ASP A 22 -11.54 11.57 -8.00
N ILE A 23 -11.45 10.72 -6.97
CA ILE A 23 -10.63 9.51 -7.01
C ILE A 23 -11.44 8.29 -7.52
N PRO A 24 -10.87 7.43 -8.40
CA PRO A 24 -11.53 6.20 -8.82
C PRO A 24 -11.89 5.29 -7.64
N ILE A 25 -12.98 4.54 -7.77
CA ILE A 25 -13.41 3.55 -6.76
C ILE A 25 -12.32 2.49 -6.57
N THR A 26 -11.72 2.02 -7.67
CA THR A 26 -10.66 1.00 -7.65
C THR A 26 -9.42 1.48 -6.90
N GLU A 27 -9.00 2.73 -7.11
CA GLU A 27 -7.91 3.34 -6.36
C GLU A 27 -8.26 3.52 -4.88
N THR A 28 -9.47 3.97 -4.57
CA THR A 28 -9.94 4.13 -3.20
C THR A 28 -9.86 2.81 -2.44
N VAL A 29 -10.40 1.73 -3.02
CA VAL A 29 -10.38 0.40 -2.41
C VAL A 29 -8.96 -0.14 -2.29
N ALA A 30 -8.10 0.08 -3.29
CA ALA A 30 -6.69 -0.32 -3.21
C ALA A 30 -5.98 0.36 -2.04
N ARG A 31 -6.18 1.67 -1.86
CA ARG A 31 -5.62 2.45 -0.74
C ARG A 31 -6.17 1.98 0.62
N MET A 32 -7.47 1.70 0.72
CA MET A 32 -8.09 1.19 1.96
C MET A 32 -7.57 -0.19 2.37
N THR A 33 -6.98 -0.95 1.45
CA THR A 33 -6.35 -2.24 1.73
C THR A 33 -4.90 -2.09 2.21
N CYS A 34 -4.30 -0.91 2.08
CA CYS A 34 -2.91 -0.67 2.49
C CYS A 34 -2.81 -0.41 3.99
N ASP A 35 -1.76 -0.94 4.60
CA ASP A 35 -1.41 -0.74 6.01
C ASP A 35 -0.54 0.50 6.20
N PHE A 36 0.20 0.89 5.16
CA PHE A 36 1.05 2.08 5.14
C PHE A 36 0.77 2.99 3.97
N PHE A 37 0.99 4.28 4.19
CA PHE A 37 0.88 5.35 3.20
C PHE A 37 2.11 6.24 3.26
N VAL A 38 2.76 6.45 2.12
CA VAL A 38 3.91 7.36 2.01
C VAL A 38 3.54 8.55 1.16
N LYS A 39 3.83 9.74 1.70
CA LYS A 39 3.66 11.01 1.01
C LYS A 39 4.61 12.07 1.54
N GLU A 40 5.18 12.85 0.63
CA GLU A 40 6.16 13.90 0.93
C GLU A 40 7.33 13.39 1.79
N GLY A 41 7.82 12.18 1.49
CA GLY A 41 8.93 11.53 2.18
C GLY A 41 8.61 11.08 3.61
N ARG A 42 7.33 11.04 3.99
CA ARG A 42 6.88 10.61 5.31
C ARG A 42 6.00 9.38 5.20
N THR A 43 6.25 8.42 6.08
CA THR A 43 5.44 7.21 6.21
C THR A 43 4.39 7.39 7.30
N TYR A 44 3.21 6.85 7.02
CA TYR A 44 2.06 6.86 7.91
C TYR A 44 1.48 5.45 7.99
N ALA A 45 1.26 4.94 9.21
CA ALA A 45 0.53 3.71 9.44
C ALA A 45 -0.98 3.98 9.45
N VAL A 46 -1.74 3.21 8.67
CA VAL A 46 -3.21 3.25 8.66
C VAL A 46 -3.72 2.55 9.92
N THR A 47 -4.42 3.30 10.77
CA THR A 47 -4.98 2.76 12.03
C THR A 47 -6.44 2.36 11.90
N ALA A 48 -7.18 2.99 10.98
CA ALA A 48 -8.55 2.64 10.69
C ALA A 48 -8.97 3.13 9.30
N THR A 49 -9.93 2.45 8.70
CA THR A 49 -10.63 2.90 7.49
C THR A 49 -12.12 3.00 7.75
N ALA A 50 -12.77 4.03 7.23
CA ALA A 50 -14.20 4.27 7.36
C ALA A 50 -14.84 4.73 6.05
N MET A 51 -16.15 4.55 5.96
CA MET A 51 -16.99 5.17 4.94
C MET A 51 -17.94 6.12 5.64
N ASP A 52 -17.79 7.42 5.38
CA ASP A 52 -18.70 8.43 5.91
C ASP A 52 -20.10 8.29 5.26
N PRO A 53 -21.17 8.72 5.93
CA PRO A 53 -22.55 8.58 5.41
C PRO A 53 -22.79 9.25 4.05
N ASP A 54 -21.95 10.21 3.68
CA ASP A 54 -22.01 10.94 2.41
C ASP A 54 -21.17 10.27 1.29
N GLY A 55 -20.68 9.05 1.54
CA GLY A 55 -19.94 8.22 0.59
C GLY A 55 -18.45 8.53 0.47
N MET A 56 -17.90 9.37 1.34
CA MET A 56 -16.45 9.63 1.41
C MET A 56 -15.72 8.50 2.14
N ALA A 57 -14.65 7.98 1.54
CA ALA A 57 -13.74 7.08 2.23
C ALA A 57 -12.78 7.89 3.13
N VAL A 58 -12.53 7.41 4.34
CA VAL A 58 -11.62 8.06 5.29
C VAL A 58 -10.61 7.04 5.80
N LEU A 59 -9.32 7.35 5.66
CA LEU A 59 -8.22 6.59 6.24
C LEU A 59 -7.63 7.40 7.40
N TYR A 60 -7.73 6.88 8.61
CA TYR A 60 -7.09 7.44 9.79
C TYR A 60 -5.67 6.90 9.87
N VAL A 61 -4.70 7.79 10.11
CA VAL A 61 -3.29 7.43 10.08
C VAL A 61 -2.48 8.01 11.23
N LYS A 62 -1.45 7.29 11.65
CA LYS A 62 -0.41 7.78 12.57
C LYS A 62 0.89 7.95 11.82
N LYS A 63 1.62 9.02 12.13
CA LYS A 63 2.94 9.25 11.54
C LYS A 63 3.95 8.26 12.12
N GLU A 64 4.75 7.67 11.26
CA GLU A 64 5.89 6.85 11.64
C GLU A 64 7.17 7.69 11.77
N ASP A 65 8.09 7.25 12.65
CA ASP A 65 9.31 7.98 12.99
C ASP A 65 10.49 7.70 12.04
N TYR A 66 10.33 6.81 11.06
CA TYR A 66 11.34 6.55 10.04
C TYR A 66 11.02 7.29 8.74
N VAL A 67 12.08 7.76 8.07
CA VAL A 67 11.99 8.42 6.77
C VAL A 67 12.11 7.33 5.70
N ASN A 68 11.16 7.30 4.77
CA ASN A 68 11.34 6.53 3.54
C ASN A 68 12.41 7.27 2.72
N GLU A 69 13.57 6.63 2.51
CA GLU A 69 14.73 7.30 1.89
C GLU A 69 14.49 7.69 0.42
N GLY A 70 13.37 7.29 -0.21
CA GLY A 70 12.93 7.85 -1.49
C GLY A 70 13.91 7.65 -2.66
N THR A 71 14.95 6.84 -2.47
CA THR A 71 16.02 6.57 -3.44
C THR A 71 15.63 5.55 -4.51
N GLU A 72 14.37 5.12 -4.51
CA GLU A 72 13.89 4.02 -5.32
C GLU A 72 13.18 4.49 -6.59
N GLN A 73 13.08 3.59 -7.56
CA GLN A 73 12.56 3.88 -8.89
C GLN A 73 11.13 4.44 -8.84
N SER A 74 10.90 5.58 -9.49
CA SER A 74 9.56 6.12 -9.77
C SER A 74 8.98 5.48 -11.03
N TYR A 75 7.67 5.27 -11.06
CA TYR A 75 6.97 4.66 -12.20
C TYR A 75 6.27 5.70 -13.09
N SER A 76 6.18 5.40 -14.39
CA SER A 76 5.49 6.27 -15.35
C SER A 76 3.98 6.22 -15.13
N TYR A 77 3.46 5.02 -14.88
CA TYR A 77 2.07 4.72 -14.56
C TYR A 77 1.93 4.36 -13.08
N ILE A 78 1.43 3.16 -12.77
CA ILE A 78 1.28 2.65 -11.41
C ILE A 78 2.29 1.53 -11.23
N GLY A 79 3.20 1.67 -10.26
CA GLY A 79 4.10 0.60 -9.86
C GLY A 79 3.39 -0.44 -9.00
N PHE A 80 3.77 -1.69 -9.16
CA PHE A 80 3.49 -2.73 -8.18
C PHE A 80 4.75 -3.54 -7.91
N GLU A 81 5.16 -3.56 -6.64
CA GLU A 81 6.34 -4.27 -6.19
C GLU A 81 5.96 -5.37 -5.20
N ILE A 82 6.69 -6.47 -5.26
CA ILE A 82 6.64 -7.53 -4.27
C ILE A 82 8.01 -7.56 -3.56
N ARG A 83 7.99 -7.44 -2.24
CA ARG A 83 9.20 -7.30 -1.44
C ARG A 83 9.26 -8.28 -0.30
N GLU A 84 10.38 -8.98 -0.20
CA GLU A 84 10.70 -9.85 0.92
C GLU A 84 11.22 -9.01 2.09
N LEU A 85 10.69 -9.26 3.28
CA LEU A 85 11.21 -8.69 4.51
C LEU A 85 12.44 -9.47 4.99
N ASN A 86 13.52 -8.75 5.29
CA ASN A 86 14.74 -9.31 5.82
C ASN A 86 15.17 -8.55 7.10
N PRO A 87 15.99 -9.15 7.98
CA PRO A 87 16.47 -8.46 9.19
C PRO A 87 17.20 -7.14 8.92
N SER A 88 17.74 -6.96 7.72
CA SER A 88 18.48 -5.78 7.29
C SER A 88 17.65 -4.78 6.45
N GLY A 89 16.35 -5.00 6.26
CA GLY A 89 15.48 -4.17 5.44
C GLY A 89 14.61 -4.99 4.49
N THR A 90 14.39 -4.50 3.28
CA THR A 90 13.54 -5.19 2.30
C THR A 90 14.34 -5.56 1.05
N LYS A 91 13.90 -6.60 0.34
CA LYS A 91 14.50 -7.05 -0.92
C LYS A 91 13.41 -7.10 -1.99
N LEU A 92 13.63 -6.39 -3.09
CA LEU A 92 12.76 -6.48 -4.27
C LEU A 92 12.85 -7.87 -4.89
N LEU A 93 11.71 -8.57 -4.94
CA LEU A 93 11.59 -9.88 -5.60
C LEU A 93 11.08 -9.74 -7.03
N ASP A 94 10.07 -8.89 -7.22
CA ASP A 94 9.43 -8.65 -8.51
C ASP A 94 8.86 -7.22 -8.56
N SER A 95 8.74 -6.67 -9.76
CA SER A 95 8.13 -5.38 -10.00
C SER A 95 7.51 -5.29 -11.39
N LYS A 96 6.37 -4.62 -11.51
CA LYS A 96 5.72 -4.34 -12.81
C LYS A 96 5.04 -2.97 -12.82
N GLU A 97 4.89 -2.42 -14.03
CA GLU A 97 3.98 -1.29 -14.26
C GLU A 97 2.58 -1.79 -14.61
N LEU A 98 1.57 -1.10 -14.07
CA LEU A 98 0.15 -1.34 -14.28
C LEU A 98 -0.47 -0.12 -14.95
N TRP A 99 -1.50 -0.36 -15.76
CA TRP A 99 -2.25 0.68 -16.46
C TRP A 99 -3.45 1.17 -15.64
N GLY A 100 -3.96 0.34 -14.73
CA GLY A 100 -5.08 0.67 -13.85
C GLY A 100 -4.98 0.04 -12.46
N HIS A 101 -5.66 0.66 -11.49
CA HIS A 101 -5.68 0.19 -10.09
C HIS A 101 -6.38 -1.16 -9.94
N GLU A 102 -7.32 -1.49 -10.82
CA GLU A 102 -8.03 -2.77 -10.84
C GLU A 102 -7.08 -3.98 -10.99
N GLU A 103 -5.93 -3.79 -11.64
CA GLU A 103 -4.97 -4.87 -11.89
C GLU A 103 -4.26 -5.35 -10.62
N VAL A 104 -4.21 -4.52 -9.56
CA VAL A 104 -3.53 -4.85 -8.31
C VAL A 104 -4.48 -5.33 -7.21
N LEU A 105 -5.77 -5.03 -7.32
CA LEU A 105 -6.75 -5.24 -6.25
C LEU A 105 -6.77 -6.67 -5.71
N SER A 106 -6.83 -7.68 -6.57
CA SER A 106 -6.84 -9.07 -6.12
C SER A 106 -5.56 -9.46 -5.38
N SER A 107 -4.41 -8.94 -5.80
CA SER A 107 -3.14 -9.18 -5.11
C SER A 107 -3.15 -8.49 -3.75
N LEU A 108 -3.53 -7.21 -3.69
CA LEU A 108 -3.62 -6.46 -2.43
C LEU A 108 -4.61 -7.10 -1.45
N HIS A 109 -5.74 -7.65 -1.88
CA HIS A 109 -6.68 -8.30 -0.96
C HIS A 109 -6.30 -9.72 -0.54
N SER A 110 -5.24 -10.30 -1.12
CA SER A 110 -4.85 -11.68 -0.81
C SER A 110 -3.94 -11.74 0.42
N ASP A 111 -4.17 -12.73 1.29
CA ASP A 111 -3.30 -13.03 2.43
C ASP A 111 -2.03 -13.80 2.03
N PHE A 112 -2.04 -14.40 0.83
CA PHE A 112 -0.86 -14.97 0.20
C PHE A 112 -0.98 -14.89 -1.32
N ILE A 113 0.15 -14.72 -1.99
CA ILE A 113 0.27 -14.78 -3.45
C ILE A 113 1.28 -15.87 -3.83
N TYR A 114 1.35 -16.22 -5.11
CA TYR A 114 2.33 -17.17 -5.62
C TYR A 114 3.32 -16.47 -6.53
N ILE A 115 4.61 -16.59 -6.20
CA ILE A 115 5.70 -16.04 -7.00
C ILE A 115 6.38 -17.17 -7.74
N GLN A 116 6.58 -17.01 -9.04
CA GLN A 116 7.29 -17.99 -9.84
C GLN A 116 8.80 -17.86 -9.60
N THR A 117 9.45 -18.94 -9.16
CA THR A 117 10.90 -19.03 -8.95
C THR A 117 11.38 -20.38 -9.47
N ASP A 118 12.36 -20.38 -10.37
CA ASP A 118 12.94 -21.60 -10.97
C ASP A 118 11.92 -22.61 -11.52
N GLY A 119 10.82 -22.12 -12.09
CA GLY A 119 9.75 -22.94 -12.67
C GLY A 119 8.74 -23.50 -11.65
N MET A 120 8.87 -23.17 -10.38
CA MET A 120 7.90 -23.50 -9.32
C MET A 120 7.15 -22.26 -8.87
N PHE A 121 5.92 -22.44 -8.38
CA PHE A 121 5.16 -21.38 -7.73
C PHE A 121 5.29 -21.52 -6.22
N LEU A 122 5.98 -20.58 -5.58
CA LEU A 122 6.18 -20.57 -4.13
C LEU A 122 5.15 -19.66 -3.47
N GLU A 123 4.51 -20.14 -2.39
CA GLU A 123 3.56 -19.38 -1.59
C GLU A 123 4.31 -18.28 -0.81
N PHE A 124 3.86 -17.05 -0.98
CA PHE A 124 4.39 -15.85 -0.35
C PHE A 124 3.29 -15.22 0.51
N ALA A 125 3.46 -15.29 1.82
CA ALA A 125 2.49 -14.79 2.79
C ALA A 125 2.68 -13.29 2.99
N LEU A 126 1.55 -12.59 3.05
CA LEU A 126 1.50 -11.17 3.41
C LEU A 126 2.10 -10.92 4.79
N ASP A 127 2.86 -9.85 4.89
CA ASP A 127 3.11 -9.15 6.14
C ASP A 127 2.32 -7.83 6.20
N SER A 128 2.50 -6.97 5.20
CA SER A 128 1.90 -5.65 5.12
C SER A 128 1.82 -5.12 3.68
N ARG A 129 0.99 -4.11 3.45
CA ARG A 129 0.87 -3.40 2.17
C ARG A 129 1.14 -1.91 2.34
N GLU A 130 1.73 -1.30 1.34
CA GLU A 130 2.00 0.14 1.32
C GLU A 130 1.55 0.74 -0.01
N ILE A 131 0.99 1.95 0.07
CA ILE A 131 0.90 2.85 -1.09
C ILE A 131 1.94 3.95 -0.91
N ASP A 132 3.00 3.87 -1.71
CA ASP A 132 3.98 4.94 -1.87
C ASP A 132 3.50 5.91 -2.96
N GLU A 133 2.80 6.96 -2.55
CA GLU A 133 2.23 7.92 -3.48
C GLU A 133 3.31 8.77 -4.16
N ASP A 134 4.42 9.02 -3.47
CA ASP A 134 5.56 9.76 -4.04
C ASP A 134 6.13 9.04 -5.27
N ARG A 135 6.08 7.70 -5.26
CA ARG A 135 6.54 6.83 -6.36
C ARG A 135 5.43 6.31 -7.28
N LYS A 136 4.16 6.62 -6.99
CA LYS A 136 2.97 6.03 -7.63
C LYS A 136 2.98 4.50 -7.57
N CYS A 137 3.35 3.92 -6.43
CA CYS A 137 3.63 2.50 -6.31
C CYS A 137 2.85 1.84 -5.17
N TYR A 138 2.26 0.68 -5.44
CA TYR A 138 1.80 -0.24 -4.40
C TYR A 138 2.90 -1.26 -4.09
N ILE A 139 3.08 -1.58 -2.82
CA ILE A 139 4.09 -2.55 -2.38
C ILE A 139 3.42 -3.62 -1.53
N TYR A 140 3.66 -4.88 -1.88
CA TYR A 140 3.23 -6.06 -1.13
C TYR A 140 4.45 -6.63 -0.40
N TYR A 141 4.51 -6.43 0.90
CA TYR A 141 5.57 -6.96 1.76
C TYR A 141 5.17 -8.34 2.30
N GLY A 142 6.14 -9.23 2.42
CA GLY A 142 5.88 -10.57 2.93
C GLY A 142 7.11 -11.46 3.01
N ASN A 143 6.85 -12.76 3.18
CA ASN A 143 7.88 -13.79 3.27
C ASN A 143 7.41 -15.09 2.61
N PHE A 144 8.36 -15.86 2.05
CA PHE A 144 8.05 -17.21 1.56
C PHE A 144 7.65 -18.14 2.72
N THR A 145 6.58 -18.91 2.55
CA THR A 145 6.12 -19.88 3.56
C THR A 145 6.83 -21.24 3.45
N GLY A 146 7.57 -21.46 2.35
CA GLY A 146 8.19 -22.73 2.01
C GLY A 146 7.24 -23.73 1.33
N LYS A 147 5.97 -23.40 1.13
CA LYS A 147 5.02 -24.23 0.35
C LYS A 147 5.08 -23.88 -1.14
N SER A 148 4.77 -24.86 -1.98
CA SER A 148 4.69 -24.69 -3.44
C SER A 148 3.39 -25.25 -4.01
N ARG A 149 3.01 -24.78 -5.21
CA ARG A 149 1.89 -25.30 -5.99
C ARG A 149 2.36 -26.21 -7.12
#